data_AF-A0A7Z9M6K5-F1
#
_entry.id   AF-A0A7Z9M6K5-F1
#
_cell.length_a   1.000
_cell.length_b   1.000
_cell.length_c   1.000
_cell.angle_alpha   90.00
_cell.angle_beta   90.00
_cell.angle_gamma   90.00
#
_symmetry.space_group_name_H-M   'P 1'
#
loop_
_entity.id
_entity.type
_entity.pdbx_description
1 polymer ?
#
loop_
_entity_poly.entity_id
_entity_poly.type
_entity_poly.pdbx_seq_one_letter_code
_entity_poly.pdbx_strand_id
1 'polypeptide(L)'
;MNKTNSLILKFGTLQTIIMGLYHFYIPFQFNWGNYLEQTSPAINWSLYSLNNYFSFNLLILALFLGRYLLRKKENSEIITVLTSLIFMFWLFSTLYQLIEPMPLPEHLKWIGFILIGVAFLNTLLFLIPLITLLKKKIPQPKGIREIHE
;
A
#
# COMPACT_ATOMS: atom_id res chain seq x y z
N MET A 1 -17.32 -8.82 4.74
CA MET A 1 -16.59 -9.15 3.49
C MET A 1 -16.65 -10.67 3.27
N ASN A 2 -16.35 -11.26 2.10
CA ASN A 2 -16.25 -12.73 2.00
C ASN A 2 -14.92 -13.21 2.62
N LYS A 3 -14.79 -14.50 2.96
CA LYS A 3 -13.59 -15.04 3.63
C LYS A 3 -12.32 -14.86 2.78
N THR A 4 -12.42 -15.11 1.48
CA THR A 4 -11.31 -14.98 0.53
C THR A 4 -10.77 -13.55 0.49
N ASN A 5 -11.63 -12.56 0.30
CA ASN A 5 -11.24 -11.14 0.28
C ASN A 5 -10.67 -10.70 1.61
N SER A 6 -11.20 -11.21 2.74
CA SER A 6 -10.62 -10.92 4.07
C SER A 6 -9.20 -11.45 4.19
N LEU A 7 -8.94 -12.67 3.70
CA LEU A 7 -7.61 -13.27 3.72
C LEU A 7 -6.63 -12.54 2.80
N ILE A 8 -7.07 -12.18 1.59
CA ILE A 8 -6.30 -11.36 0.66
C ILE A 8 -5.93 -10.01 1.30
N LEU A 9 -6.90 -9.32 1.89
CA LEU A 9 -6.65 -8.02 2.54
C LEU A 9 -5.65 -8.14 3.69
N LYS A 10 -5.79 -9.19 4.52
CA LYS A 10 -4.87 -9.46 5.64
C LYS A 10 -3.45 -9.70 5.14
N PHE A 11 -3.30 -10.45 4.06
CA PHE A 11 -1.99 -10.71 3.46
C PHE A 11 -1.35 -9.43 2.90
N GLY A 12 -2.09 -8.64 2.10
CA GLY A 12 -1.59 -7.35 1.62
C GLY A 12 -1.27 -6.37 2.75
N THR A 13 -2.09 -6.37 3.82
CA THR A 13 -1.85 -5.55 5.02
C THR A 13 -0.55 -5.95 5.71
N LEU A 14 -0.31 -7.26 5.88
CA LEU A 14 0.94 -7.76 6.46
C LEU A 14 2.15 -7.38 5.63
N GLN A 15 2.08 -7.52 4.30
CA GLN A 15 3.16 -7.09 3.41
C GLN A 15 3.43 -5.58 3.52
N THR A 16 2.36 -4.77 3.60
CA THR A 16 2.50 -3.32 3.77
C THR A 16 3.15 -2.96 5.11
N ILE A 17 2.83 -3.67 6.19
CA ILE A 17 3.50 -3.50 7.49
C ILE A 17 4.99 -3.82 7.38
N ILE A 18 5.33 -4.98 6.81
CA ILE A 18 6.73 -5.40 6.64
C ILE A 18 7.50 -4.39 5.79
N MET A 19 6.91 -3.93 4.69
CA MET A 19 7.54 -2.94 3.82
C MET A 19 7.68 -1.58 4.51
N GLY A 20 6.66 -1.12 5.24
CA GLY A 20 6.74 0.11 6.03
C GLY A 20 7.86 0.04 7.07
N LEU A 21 8.03 -1.09 7.76
CA LEU A 21 9.14 -1.32 8.69
C LEU A 21 10.49 -1.35 7.97
N TYR A 22 10.59 -2.05 6.84
CA TYR A 22 11.82 -2.15 6.07
C TYR A 22 12.29 -0.78 5.55
N HIS A 23 11.39 0.14 5.18
CA HIS A 23 11.77 1.46 4.72
C HIS A 23 12.48 2.31 5.79
N PHE A 24 12.25 2.08 7.08
CA PHE A 24 13.06 2.71 8.12
C PHE A 24 14.53 2.26 8.09
N TYR A 25 14.80 1.06 7.58
CA TYR A 25 16.13 0.47 7.50
C TYR A 25 16.88 0.80 6.19
N ILE A 26 16.15 1.05 5.10
CA ILE A 26 16.71 1.36 3.77
C ILE A 26 17.82 2.43 3.79
N PRO A 27 17.66 3.59 4.46
CA PRO A 27 18.69 4.62 4.44
C PRO A 27 20.04 4.16 5.01
N PHE A 28 20.03 3.22 5.96
CA PHE A 28 21.23 2.65 6.57
C PHE A 28 21.84 1.57 5.67
N GLN A 29 21.00 0.70 5.08
CA GLN A 29 21.43 -0.35 4.16
C GLN A 29 22.16 0.22 2.94
N PHE A 30 21.66 1.31 2.38
CA PHE A 30 22.26 1.98 1.22
C PHE A 30 23.15 3.16 1.59
N ASN A 31 23.40 3.36 2.89
CA ASN A 31 24.32 4.36 3.40
C ASN A 31 24.11 5.76 2.80
N TRP A 32 22.86 6.23 2.76
CA TRP A 32 22.46 7.46 2.06
C TRP A 32 23.30 8.68 2.46
N GLY A 33 23.74 8.75 3.72
CA GLY A 33 24.59 9.83 4.22
C GLY A 33 25.93 9.99 3.49
N ASN A 34 26.43 8.93 2.82
CA ASN A 34 27.72 8.94 2.13
C ASN A 34 27.62 9.21 0.61
N TYR A 35 26.43 9.07 0.02
CA TYR A 35 26.24 9.16 -1.44
C TYR A 35 25.74 10.52 -1.92
N LEU A 36 25.33 11.39 -1.00
CA LEU A 36 24.99 12.74 -1.36
C LEU A 36 26.31 13.50 -1.54
N GLU A 37 26.76 13.62 -2.79
CA GLU A 37 27.87 14.49 -3.21
C GLU A 37 27.75 15.91 -2.63
N GLN A 38 26.52 16.28 -2.28
CA GLN A 38 26.19 17.42 -1.45
C GLN A 38 26.40 17.07 0.03
N THR A 39 27.55 17.49 0.57
CA THR A 39 27.85 17.65 2.01
C THR A 39 26.95 18.72 2.65
N SER A 40 25.65 18.73 2.33
CA SER A 40 24.64 19.61 2.91
C SER A 40 23.88 18.84 3.98
N PRO A 41 24.12 19.12 5.27
CA PRO A 41 23.39 18.48 6.36
C PRO A 41 21.87 18.63 6.22
N ALA A 42 21.41 19.73 5.63
CA ALA A 42 19.99 19.99 5.40
C ALA A 42 19.36 19.00 4.40
N ILE A 43 20.09 18.63 3.34
CA ILE A 43 19.58 17.71 2.30
C ILE A 43 19.56 16.29 2.85
N ASN A 44 20.61 15.88 3.56
CA ASN A 44 20.64 14.61 4.27
C ASN A 44 19.47 14.53 5.25
N TRP A 45 19.30 15.54 6.11
CA TRP A 45 18.19 15.58 7.05
C TRP A 45 16.82 15.50 6.37
N SER A 46 16.63 16.24 5.26
CA SER A 46 15.36 16.26 4.53
C SER A 46 15.03 14.90 3.91
N LEU A 47 16.01 14.22 3.31
CA LEU A 47 15.80 12.90 2.70
C LEU A 47 15.45 11.83 3.74
N TYR A 48 16.18 11.81 4.87
CA TYR A 48 15.87 10.90 5.97
C TYR A 48 14.49 11.20 6.58
N SER A 49 14.15 12.48 6.75
CA SER A 49 12.86 12.91 7.29
C SER A 49 11.70 12.52 6.37
N LEU A 50 11.83 12.77 5.06
CA LEU A 50 10.84 12.36 4.07
C LEU A 50 10.58 10.85 4.11
N ASN A 51 11.65 10.05 4.10
CA ASN A 51 11.52 8.60 4.19
C ASN A 51 10.87 8.15 5.50
N ASN A 52 11.29 8.70 6.65
CA ASN A 52 10.73 8.32 7.95
C ASN A 52 9.26 8.71 8.09
N TYR A 53 8.87 9.92 7.72
CA TYR A 53 7.48 10.37 7.78
C TYR A 53 6.60 9.56 6.85
N PHE A 54 7.08 9.27 5.65
CA PHE A 54 6.36 8.42 4.70
C PHE A 54 6.16 7.00 5.24
N SER A 55 7.25 6.37 5.71
CA SER A 55 7.24 5.03 6.28
C SER A 55 6.30 4.93 7.48
N PHE A 56 6.33 5.95 8.36
CA PHE A 56 5.46 6.02 9.53
C PHE A 56 3.98 6.13 9.17
N ASN A 57 3.63 6.99 8.23
CA ASN A 57 2.25 7.14 7.76
C ASN A 57 1.73 5.83 7.14
N LEU A 58 2.52 5.21 6.26
CA LEU A 58 2.16 3.92 5.65
C LEU A 58 1.97 2.83 6.70
N LEU A 59 2.90 2.73 7.66
CA LEU A 59 2.85 1.77 8.76
C LEU A 59 1.60 1.96 9.62
N ILE A 60 1.27 3.20 9.99
CA ILE A 60 0.05 3.50 10.75
C ILE A 60 -1.19 3.05 9.99
N LEU A 61 -1.33 3.44 8.72
CA LEU A 61 -2.49 3.05 7.91
C LEU A 61 -2.67 1.53 7.87
N ALA A 62 -1.58 0.80 7.66
CA ALA A 62 -1.60 -0.66 7.61
C ALA A 62 -1.90 -1.30 8.98
N LEU A 63 -1.35 -0.78 10.09
CA LEU A 63 -1.64 -1.25 11.44
C LEU A 63 -3.12 -1.04 11.81
N PHE A 64 -3.69 0.12 11.49
CA PHE A 64 -5.10 0.39 11.71
C PHE A 64 -5.98 -0.52 10.85
N LEU A 65 -5.65 -0.72 9.58
CA LEU A 65 -6.38 -1.67 8.73
C LEU A 65 -6.33 -3.08 9.32
N GLY A 66 -5.15 -3.54 9.72
CA GLY A 66 -4.94 -4.83 10.38
C GLY A 66 -5.80 -4.97 11.64
N ARG A 67 -5.83 -3.95 12.51
CA ARG A 67 -6.68 -3.92 13.70
C ARG A 67 -8.16 -4.10 13.36
N TYR A 68 -8.67 -3.42 12.32
CA TYR A 68 -10.08 -3.55 11.92
C TYR A 68 -10.37 -4.90 11.25
N LEU A 69 -9.42 -5.49 10.53
CA LEU A 69 -9.57 -6.82 9.92
C LEU A 69 -9.56 -7.98 10.94
N LEU A 70 -8.99 -7.76 12.12
CA LEU A 70 -8.93 -8.75 13.20
C LEU A 70 -10.15 -8.67 14.14
N ARG A 71 -10.89 -7.56 14.13
CA ARG A 71 -12.08 -7.38 14.97
C ARG A 71 -13.29 -8.12 14.39
N LYS A 72 -14.11 -8.71 15.27
CA LYS A 72 -15.36 -9.40 14.87
C LYS A 72 -16.45 -8.45 14.34
N LYS A 73 -16.42 -7.18 14.72
CA LYS A 73 -17.31 -6.13 14.17
C LYS A 73 -16.59 -5.43 13.03
N GLU A 74 -16.90 -5.82 11.80
CA GLU A 74 -16.42 -5.13 10.60
C GLU A 74 -17.03 -3.73 10.53
N ASN A 75 -16.21 -2.68 10.69
CA ASN A 75 -16.60 -1.35 10.24
C ASN A 75 -16.22 -1.24 8.76
N SER A 76 -17.16 -1.60 7.88
CA SER A 76 -16.94 -1.70 6.44
C SER A 76 -16.50 -0.37 5.83
N GLU A 77 -16.97 0.77 6.35
CA GLU A 77 -16.59 2.09 5.86
C GLU A 77 -15.13 2.41 6.15
N ILE A 78 -14.68 2.20 7.40
CA ILE A 78 -13.29 2.41 7.78
C ILE A 78 -12.37 1.47 6.99
N ILE A 79 -12.75 0.19 6.88
CA ILE A 79 -11.98 -0.78 6.08
C ILE A 79 -11.89 -0.31 4.63
N THR A 80 -12.98 0.19 4.04
CA THR A 80 -12.99 0.70 2.66
C THR A 80 -12.05 1.89 2.51
N VAL A 81 -12.12 2.89 3.40
CA VAL A 81 -11.25 4.08 3.34
C VAL A 81 -9.77 3.70 3.47
N LEU A 82 -9.41 2.88 4.47
CA LEU A 82 -8.02 2.47 4.68
C LEU A 82 -7.50 1.61 3.52
N THR A 83 -8.34 0.71 2.99
CA THR A 83 -8.02 -0.09 1.79
C THR A 83 -7.78 0.80 0.58
N SER A 84 -8.62 1.82 0.35
CA SER A 84 -8.46 2.76 -0.76
C SER A 84 -7.16 3.56 -0.65
N LEU A 85 -6.81 4.06 0.54
CA LEU A 85 -5.57 4.81 0.74
C LEU A 85 -4.34 3.96 0.44
N ILE A 86 -4.30 2.73 0.96
CA ILE A 86 -3.18 1.81 0.75
C ILE A 86 -3.13 1.33 -0.72
N PHE A 87 -4.28 1.09 -1.35
CA PHE A 87 -4.37 0.81 -2.78
C PHE A 87 -3.76 1.93 -3.61
N MET A 88 -4.13 3.19 -3.35
CA MET A 88 -3.59 4.34 -4.09
C MET A 88 -2.08 4.47 -3.91
N PHE A 89 -1.56 4.21 -2.70
CA PHE A 89 -0.12 4.16 -2.46
C PHE A 89 0.56 3.10 -3.34
N TRP A 90 0.07 1.86 -3.34
CA TRP A 90 0.69 0.79 -4.13
C TRP A 90 0.56 1.02 -5.62
N LEU A 91 -0.58 1.52 -6.09
CA LEU A 91 -0.77 1.90 -7.49
C LEU A 91 0.22 2.99 -7.90
N PHE A 92 0.35 4.05 -7.10
CA PHE A 92 1.33 5.10 -7.34
C PHE A 92 2.75 4.52 -7.36
N SER A 93 3.10 3.64 -6.42
CA SER A 93 4.41 2.99 -6.37
C SER A 93 4.70 2.15 -7.62
N THR A 94 3.71 1.40 -8.12
CA THR A 94 3.83 0.64 -9.38
C THR A 94 4.07 1.57 -10.55
N LEU A 95 3.25 2.62 -10.71
CA LEU A 95 3.38 3.56 -11.83
C LEU A 95 4.71 4.31 -11.77
N TYR A 96 5.11 4.76 -10.58
CA TYR A 96 6.38 5.46 -10.39
C TYR A 96 7.56 4.57 -10.78
N GLN A 97 7.63 3.33 -10.30
CA GLN A 97 8.75 2.44 -10.62
C GLN A 97 8.77 1.95 -12.08
N LEU A 98 7.65 2.04 -12.81
CA LEU A 98 7.61 1.80 -14.25
C LEU A 98 8.23 2.96 -15.04
N ILE A 99 8.05 4.20 -14.58
CA ILE A 99 8.59 5.41 -15.20
C ILE A 99 10.05 5.63 -14.79
N GLU A 100 10.32 5.51 -13.49
CA GLU A 100 11.61 5.72 -12.82
C GLU A 100 12.03 4.44 -12.09
N PRO A 101 12.49 3.40 -12.82
CA PRO A 101 12.96 2.16 -12.21
C PRO A 101 14.20 2.43 -11.35
N MET A 102 14.36 1.66 -10.27
CA MET A 102 15.49 1.82 -9.35
C MET A 102 16.83 1.69 -10.12
N PRO A 103 17.71 2.69 -10.06
CA PRO A 103 18.99 2.65 -10.75
C PRO A 103 19.91 1.64 -10.04
N LEU A 104 20.00 0.43 -10.58
CA LEU A 104 20.82 -0.66 -10.04
C LEU A 104 21.94 -1.03 -11.04
N PRO A 105 23.11 -1.49 -10.55
CA PRO A 105 24.14 -2.07 -11.41
C PRO A 105 23.60 -3.22 -12.27
N GLU A 106 24.19 -3.46 -13.45
CA GLU A 106 23.77 -4.52 -14.40
C GLU A 106 23.52 -5.87 -13.73
N HIS A 107 24.42 -6.31 -12.85
CA HIS A 107 24.31 -7.60 -12.16
C HIS A 107 23.15 -7.69 -11.15
N LEU A 108 22.54 -6.55 -10.77
CA LEU A 108 21.40 -6.46 -9.84
C LEU A 108 20.11 -6.01 -10.52
N LYS A 109 20.09 -5.78 -11.85
CA LYS A 109 18.89 -5.31 -12.56
C LYS A 109 17.65 -6.18 -12.33
N TRP A 110 17.84 -7.48 -12.12
CA TRP A 110 16.75 -8.42 -11.81
C TRP A 110 15.98 -8.04 -10.54
N ILE A 111 16.63 -7.41 -9.55
CA ILE A 111 16.00 -6.89 -8.33
C ILE A 111 15.01 -5.77 -8.66
N GLY A 112 15.31 -4.93 -9.65
CA GLY A 112 14.40 -3.88 -10.13
C GLY A 112 13.05 -4.43 -10.57
N PHE A 113 13.04 -5.55 -11.30
CA PHE A 113 11.80 -6.23 -11.69
C PHE A 113 11.03 -6.79 -10.49
N ILE A 114 11.74 -7.28 -9.46
CA ILE A 114 11.11 -7.75 -8.23
C ILE A 114 10.41 -6.61 -7.49
N LEU A 115 11.04 -5.45 -7.39
CA LEU A 115 10.46 -4.29 -6.69
C LEU A 115 9.16 -3.82 -7.35
N ILE A 116 9.15 -3.71 -8.68
CA ILE A 116 7.94 -3.39 -9.45
C ILE A 116 6.89 -4.50 -9.27
N GLY A 117 7.31 -5.76 -9.34
CA GLY A 117 6.44 -6.92 -9.16
C GLY A 117 5.76 -6.92 -7.78
N VAL A 118 6.49 -6.61 -6.71
CA VAL A 118 5.94 -6.49 -5.35
C VAL A 118 4.91 -5.37 -5.28
N ALA A 119 5.19 -4.21 -5.86
CA ALA A 119 4.24 -3.09 -5.87
C ALA A 119 2.97 -3.43 -6.67
N PHE A 120 3.13 -4.04 -7.83
CA PHE A 120 2.02 -4.45 -8.69
C PHE A 120 1.15 -5.51 -8.02
N LEU A 121 1.76 -6.54 -7.42
CA LEU A 121 1.02 -7.56 -6.69
C LEU A 121 0.24 -6.97 -5.51
N ASN A 122 0.85 -6.07 -4.73
CA ASN A 122 0.13 -5.40 -3.65
C ASN A 122 -1.03 -4.55 -4.18
N THR A 123 -0.85 -3.84 -5.30
CA THR A 123 -1.94 -3.12 -5.96
C THR A 123 -3.14 -4.04 -6.22
N LEU A 124 -2.91 -5.25 -6.74
CA LEU A 124 -3.97 -6.25 -6.95
C LEU A 124 -4.58 -6.78 -5.63
N LEU A 125 -3.75 -7.04 -4.62
CA LEU A 125 -4.20 -7.50 -3.30
C LEU A 125 -5.18 -6.52 -2.64
N PHE A 126 -5.00 -5.21 -2.86
CA PHE A 126 -5.94 -4.21 -2.33
C PHE A 126 -7.10 -3.92 -3.29
N LEU A 127 -6.88 -3.95 -4.61
CA LEU A 127 -7.92 -3.67 -5.61
C LEU A 127 -9.07 -4.70 -5.59
N ILE A 128 -8.73 -6.00 -5.57
CA ILE A 128 -9.73 -7.08 -5.67
C ILE A 128 -10.77 -6.99 -4.54
N PRO A 129 -10.37 -6.88 -3.26
CA PRO A 129 -11.33 -6.70 -2.17
C PRO A 129 -12.02 -5.34 -2.20
N LEU A 130 -11.33 -4.27 -2.62
CA LEU A 130 -11.90 -2.93 -2.70
C LEU A 130 -13.10 -2.87 -3.64
N ILE A 131 -12.99 -3.48 -4.83
CA ILE A 131 -14.12 -3.58 -5.77
C ILE A 131 -15.33 -4.24 -5.10
N THR A 132 -15.11 -5.28 -4.30
CA THR A 132 -16.19 -5.97 -3.58
C THR A 132 -16.79 -5.11 -2.48
N LEU A 133 -15.98 -4.33 -1.77
CA LEU A 133 -16.44 -3.41 -0.73
C LEU A 133 -17.29 -2.28 -1.32
N LEU A 134 -16.86 -1.71 -2.47
CA LEU A 134 -17.58 -0.63 -3.15
C LEU A 134 -18.92 -1.10 -3.73
N LYS A 135 -18.97 -2.29 -4.33
CA LYS A 135 -20.22 -2.87 -4.86
C LYS A 135 -21.29 -3.08 -3.79
N LYS A 136 -20.90 -3.34 -2.54
CA LYS A 136 -21.85 -3.47 -1.42
C LYS A 136 -22.43 -2.14 -0.94
N LYS A 137 -21.77 -1.02 -1.23
CA LYS A 137 -22.19 0.32 -0.79
C LYS A 137 -23.21 0.96 -1.75
N ILE A 138 -23.22 0.56 -3.01
CA ILE A 138 -24.24 0.96 -3.98
C ILE A 138 -25.53 0.19 -3.67
N PRO A 139 -26.64 0.85 -3.30
CA PRO A 139 -27.92 0.17 -3.13
C PRO A 139 -28.28 -0.51 -4.46
N GLN A 140 -28.58 -1.80 -4.42
CA GLN A 140 -29.25 -2.45 -5.55
C GLN A 140 -30.56 -1.70 -5.80
N PRO A 141 -30.85 -1.25 -7.03
CA PRO A 141 -32.16 -0.68 -7.32
C PRO A 141 -33.20 -1.74 -6.95
N LYS A 142 -34.05 -1.45 -5.96
CA LYS A 142 -35.18 -2.30 -5.64
C LYS A 142 -36.01 -2.39 -6.91
N GLY A 143 -36.07 -3.58 -7.50
CA GLY A 143 -36.91 -3.85 -8.66
C GLY A 143 -38.30 -3.27 -8.40
N ILE A 144 -38.76 -2.47 -9.35
CA ILE A 144 -40.11 -1.91 -9.38
C ILE A 144 -41.05 -3.12 -9.24
N ARG A 145 -41.69 -3.26 -8.08
CA ARG A 145 -42.84 -4.15 -7.96
C ARG A 145 -43.92 -3.53 -8.82
N GLU A 146 -44.25 -4.18 -9.93
CA GLU A 146 -45.45 -3.88 -10.70
C GLU A 146 -46.63 -3.92 -9.73
N ILE A 147 -47.23 -2.75 -9.52
CA ILE A 147 -48.49 -2.59 -8.81
C ILE A 147 -49.55 -2.96 -9.85
N HIS A 148 -49.96 -4.23 -9.83
CA HIS A 148 -51.23 -4.63 -10.42
C HIS A 148 -52.28 -4.62 -9.31
N GLU A 149 -53.04 -3.53 -9.25
CA GLU A 149 -54.40 -3.48 -8.71
C GLU A 149 -55.30 -2.79 -9.74
#